data_AF-A0A964MEQ0-F1
#
_entry.id   AF-A0A964MEQ0-F1
#
_cell.length_a   1.000
_cell.length_b   1.000
_cell.length_c   1.000
_cell.angle_alpha   90.00
_cell.angle_beta   90.00
_cell.angle_gamma   90.00
#
_symmetry.space_group_name_H-M   'P 1'
#
loop_
_entity.id
_entity.type
_entity.pdbx_description
1 polymer ?
#
loop_
_entity_poly.entity_id
_entity_poly.type
_entity_poly.pdbx_seq_one_letter_code
_entity_poly.pdbx_strand_id
1 'polypeptide(L)'
;MKTFRVLAAVAALLGASVLLTACDNNPGPSTKFGNSSGEQQQLPKGVEPFDPKATKFGIRWFPTHVHFGPDGDTLLVSLCHVSRAGFCRIGKYSISRNHWDILPFDENRTYWEPIYSRDGQWIVYSSAPCQAEMLCDSNESKLFRTTPDGSKTELVAETVASHPSFSTARNSSTGARRLSSDPTNPSSLLA
;
A
#
# COMPACT_ATOMS: atom_id res chain seq x y z
N MET A 1 26.64 63.71 -15.38
CA MET A 1 26.65 62.26 -15.04
C MET A 1 25.39 61.91 -14.25
N LYS A 2 24.23 61.64 -14.89
CA LYS A 2 22.98 61.23 -14.20
C LYS A 2 21.96 60.67 -15.22
N THR A 3 22.31 59.67 -16.04
CA THR A 3 21.37 59.12 -17.05
C THR A 3 21.50 57.61 -17.32
N PHE A 4 22.23 56.84 -16.52
CA PHE A 4 22.54 55.42 -16.83
C PHE A 4 21.87 54.37 -15.93
N ARG A 5 20.88 54.72 -15.11
CA ARG A 5 20.28 53.78 -14.13
C ARG A 5 18.86 53.29 -14.43
N VAL A 6 18.23 53.71 -15.53
CA VAL A 6 16.81 53.36 -15.80
C VAL A 6 16.66 52.12 -16.70
N LEU A 7 17.72 51.69 -17.41
CA LEU A 7 17.62 50.59 -18.37
C LEU A 7 17.74 49.17 -17.78
N ALA A 8 18.16 49.02 -16.53
CA ALA A 8 18.35 47.69 -15.92
C ALA A 8 17.07 47.09 -15.32
N ALA A 9 16.02 47.89 -15.09
CA ALA A 9 14.79 47.43 -14.42
C ALA A 9 13.75 46.80 -15.36
N VAL A 10 13.82 47.07 -16.67
CA VAL A 10 12.84 46.55 -17.65
C VAL A 10 13.21 45.15 -18.14
N ALA A 11 14.50 44.79 -18.14
CA ALA A 11 14.98 43.47 -18.59
C ALA A 11 14.67 42.34 -17.59
N ALA A 12 14.44 42.64 -16.31
CA ALA A 12 14.13 41.63 -15.30
C ALA A 12 12.65 41.19 -15.28
N LEU A 13 11.74 41.96 -15.89
CA LEU A 13 10.30 41.67 -15.91
C LEU A 13 9.86 40.81 -17.10
N LEU A 14 10.66 40.71 -18.16
CA LEU A 14 10.36 39.86 -19.33
C LEU A 14 10.96 38.44 -19.24
N GLY A 15 11.90 38.20 -18.32
CA GLY A 15 12.52 36.88 -18.10
C GLY A 15 11.74 35.96 -17.14
N ALA A 16 10.78 36.49 -16.38
CA ALA A 16 10.01 35.72 -15.40
C ALA A 16 8.73 35.09 -16.00
N SER A 17 8.35 35.44 -17.22
CA SER A 17 7.10 34.96 -17.84
C SER A 17 7.26 33.67 -18.65
N VAL A 18 8.47 33.16 -18.87
CA VAL A 18 8.73 31.95 -19.68
C VAL A 18 8.87 30.68 -18.84
N LEU A 19 8.91 30.77 -17.50
CA LEU A 19 9.04 29.61 -16.61
C LEU A 19 7.72 29.10 -16.02
N LEU A 20 6.56 29.63 -16.44
CA LEU A 20 5.24 29.26 -15.89
C LEU A 20 4.36 28.43 -16.83
N THR A 21 4.83 28.04 -18.02
CA THR A 21 4.04 27.24 -18.98
C THR A 21 4.30 25.74 -18.94
N ALA A 22 4.98 25.22 -17.90
CA ALA A 22 5.25 23.78 -17.75
C ALA A 22 4.28 23.04 -16.81
N CYS A 23 3.18 23.66 -16.39
CA CYS A 23 2.03 22.93 -15.84
C CYS A 23 1.11 22.56 -17.00
N ASP A 24 1.55 21.59 -17.80
CA ASP A 24 0.72 20.92 -18.78
C ASP A 24 -0.39 20.19 -18.01
N ASN A 25 -1.51 20.88 -17.81
CA ASN A 25 -2.77 20.31 -17.37
C ASN A 25 -3.35 19.51 -18.53
N ASN A 26 -2.64 18.47 -18.95
CA ASN A 26 -3.19 17.42 -19.75
C ASN A 26 -3.82 16.44 -18.76
N PRO A 27 -5.14 16.48 -18.50
CA PRO A 27 -5.80 15.33 -17.92
C PRO A 27 -5.64 14.22 -18.96
N GLY A 28 -4.53 13.47 -18.84
CA GLY A 28 -4.32 12.26 -19.61
C GLY A 28 -5.61 11.46 -19.58
N PRO A 29 -5.99 10.81 -20.69
CA PRO A 29 -7.28 10.15 -20.83
C PRO A 29 -7.52 9.35 -19.57
N SER A 30 -8.50 9.80 -18.79
CA SER A 30 -8.96 9.20 -17.54
C SER A 30 -8.73 7.70 -17.63
N THR A 31 -7.69 7.21 -16.97
CA THR A 31 -7.37 5.80 -16.91
C THR A 31 -8.56 5.19 -16.20
N LYS A 32 -9.50 4.69 -17.00
CA LYS A 32 -10.62 3.91 -16.51
C LYS A 32 -9.99 2.70 -15.83
N PHE A 33 -9.87 2.77 -14.51
CA PHE A 33 -9.70 1.62 -13.64
C PHE A 33 -10.95 0.76 -13.82
N GLY A 34 -10.98 -0.05 -14.88
CA GLY A 34 -12.15 -0.79 -15.29
C GLY A 34 -12.21 -1.04 -16.79
N ASN A 35 -11.30 -1.86 -17.31
CA ASN A 35 -11.61 -2.98 -18.22
C ASN A 35 -10.31 -3.63 -18.71
N SER A 36 -9.98 -4.76 -18.10
CA SER A 36 -8.83 -5.59 -18.42
C SER A 36 -9.01 -6.26 -19.79
N SER A 37 -8.30 -5.76 -20.80
CA SER A 37 -8.12 -6.41 -22.11
C SER A 37 -6.64 -6.47 -22.51
N GLY A 38 -5.77 -6.80 -21.54
CA GLY A 38 -4.40 -7.23 -21.83
C GLY A 38 -4.41 -8.68 -22.31
N GLU A 39 -3.65 -8.98 -23.37
CA GLU A 39 -3.42 -10.32 -23.88
C GLU A 39 -2.95 -11.27 -22.77
N GLN A 40 -3.62 -12.42 -22.69
CA GLN A 40 -3.43 -13.43 -21.66
C GLN A 40 -2.14 -14.22 -21.98
N GLN A 41 -1.06 -13.99 -21.23
CA GLN A 41 0.07 -14.93 -21.23
C GLN A 41 -0.40 -16.27 -20.66
N GLN A 42 -0.15 -17.36 -21.39
CA GLN A 42 -0.53 -18.72 -21.00
C GLN A 42 0.21 -19.14 -19.71
N LEU A 43 -0.57 -19.34 -18.65
CA LEU A 43 -0.13 -19.97 -17.40
C LEU A 43 0.14 -21.49 -17.60
N PRO A 44 0.93 -22.12 -16.71
CA PRO A 44 1.28 -23.54 -16.79
C PRO A 44 0.04 -24.46 -16.85
N LYS A 45 0.08 -25.48 -17.73
CA LYS A 45 -0.98 -26.49 -17.88
C LYS A 45 -1.19 -27.28 -16.58
N GLY A 46 -2.37 -27.18 -15.98
CA GLY A 46 -2.85 -28.16 -15.00
C GLY A 46 -3.66 -27.62 -13.81
N VAL A 47 -3.66 -26.32 -13.57
CA VAL A 47 -4.55 -25.66 -12.60
C VAL A 47 -5.40 -24.69 -13.42
N GLU A 48 -6.73 -24.81 -13.43
CA GLU A 48 -7.53 -23.72 -13.98
C GLU A 48 -7.21 -22.46 -13.17
N PRO A 49 -6.62 -21.43 -13.78
CA PRO A 49 -6.35 -20.20 -13.07
C PRO A 49 -7.68 -19.66 -12.54
N PHE A 50 -7.65 -19.10 -11.32
CA PHE A 50 -8.72 -18.20 -10.89
C PHE A 50 -8.95 -17.17 -11.99
N ASP A 51 -10.12 -17.22 -12.64
CA ASP A 51 -10.52 -16.26 -13.64
C ASP A 51 -11.40 -15.20 -12.97
N PRO A 52 -10.88 -13.98 -12.70
CA PRO A 52 -11.68 -12.89 -12.16
C PRO A 52 -12.81 -12.43 -13.11
N LYS A 53 -12.92 -13.04 -14.30
CA LYS A 53 -13.98 -12.83 -15.28
C LYS A 53 -14.97 -14.00 -15.40
N ALA A 54 -14.75 -15.13 -14.73
CA ALA A 54 -15.54 -16.35 -14.96
C ALA A 54 -17.00 -16.13 -14.58
N THR A 55 -17.95 -16.60 -15.42
CA THR A 55 -19.35 -17.00 -15.11
C THR A 55 -20.23 -17.12 -16.37
N LYS A 56 -21.51 -17.54 -16.19
CA LYS A 56 -22.68 -17.10 -16.97
C LYS A 56 -23.28 -15.68 -16.63
N PHE A 57 -22.68 -14.88 -15.72
CA PHE A 57 -23.03 -13.50 -15.26
C PHE A 57 -21.92 -12.66 -14.51
N GLY A 58 -21.15 -13.21 -13.56
CA GLY A 58 -19.76 -12.78 -13.18
C GLY A 58 -19.31 -13.25 -11.79
N ILE A 59 -18.14 -13.87 -11.56
CA ILE A 59 -17.49 -13.86 -10.23
C ILE A 59 -16.83 -12.50 -10.16
N ARG A 60 -17.60 -11.50 -9.71
CA ARG A 60 -17.13 -10.13 -9.64
C ARG A 60 -16.52 -9.92 -8.27
N TRP A 61 -15.28 -9.46 -8.27
CA TRP A 61 -14.56 -9.03 -7.09
C TRP A 61 -14.42 -7.51 -7.12
N PHE A 62 -14.46 -6.88 -5.95
CA PHE A 62 -14.17 -5.46 -5.82
C PHE A 62 -13.11 -5.25 -4.73
N PRO A 63 -12.16 -4.32 -4.93
CA PRO A 63 -11.17 -4.00 -3.92
C PRO A 63 -11.83 -3.25 -2.75
N THR A 64 -11.46 -3.60 -1.52
CA THR A 64 -11.88 -2.88 -0.31
C THR A 64 -10.71 -2.19 0.39
N HIS A 65 -9.54 -2.81 0.37
CA HIS A 65 -8.33 -2.30 1.00
C HIS A 65 -7.17 -2.48 0.04
N VAL A 66 -6.35 -1.45 -0.14
CA VAL A 66 -5.22 -1.44 -1.06
C VAL A 66 -4.02 -0.82 -0.36
N HIS A 67 -2.92 -1.56 -0.30
CA HIS A 67 -1.65 -1.11 0.26
C HIS A 67 -0.52 -1.32 -0.74
N PHE A 68 0.39 -0.37 -0.84
CA PHE A 68 1.64 -0.60 -1.57
C PHE A 68 2.51 -1.61 -0.83
N GLY A 69 3.11 -2.51 -1.61
CA GLY A 69 4.22 -3.35 -1.19
C GLY A 69 5.49 -2.51 -0.98
N PRO A 70 6.47 -3.06 -0.26
CA PRO A 70 7.73 -2.38 0.01
C PRO A 70 8.61 -2.21 -1.24
N ASP A 71 8.29 -2.92 -2.32
CA ASP A 71 8.94 -2.82 -3.63
C ASP A 71 8.43 -1.61 -4.45
N GLY A 72 7.30 -1.01 -4.06
CA GLY A 72 6.64 0.08 -4.79
C GLY A 72 5.94 -0.34 -6.10
N ASP A 73 6.07 -1.60 -6.53
CA ASP A 73 5.42 -2.15 -7.74
C ASP A 73 4.18 -2.98 -7.42
N THR A 74 4.17 -3.64 -6.26
CA THR A 74 3.09 -4.54 -5.89
C THR A 74 2.03 -3.81 -5.08
N LEU A 75 0.76 -4.01 -5.39
CA LEU A 75 -0.37 -3.66 -4.52
C LEU A 75 -0.85 -4.91 -3.79
N LEU A 76 -0.97 -4.85 -2.48
CA LEU A 76 -1.66 -5.84 -1.67
C LEU A 76 -3.13 -5.42 -1.53
N VAL A 77 -4.04 -6.28 -1.94
CA VAL A 77 -5.45 -5.92 -2.10
C VAL A 77 -6.36 -6.94 -1.42
N SER A 78 -7.27 -6.45 -0.60
CA SER A 78 -8.44 -7.22 -0.17
C SER A 78 -9.50 -7.16 -1.28
N LEU A 79 -9.75 -8.29 -1.94
CA LEU A 79 -10.74 -8.47 -2.99
C LEU A 79 -11.97 -9.16 -2.41
N CYS A 80 -13.11 -8.47 -2.36
CA CYS A 80 -14.35 -9.02 -1.81
C CYS A 80 -15.36 -9.36 -2.90
N HIS A 81 -16.16 -10.39 -2.65
CA HIS A 81 -17.13 -10.89 -3.61
C HIS A 81 -18.35 -9.95 -3.70
N VAL A 82 -18.76 -9.55 -4.91
CA VAL A 82 -19.86 -8.56 -5.10
C VAL A 82 -21.18 -9.00 -4.47
N SER A 83 -21.56 -10.27 -4.60
CA SER A 83 -22.83 -10.77 -4.02
C SER A 83 -22.74 -11.13 -2.54
N ARG A 84 -21.51 -11.18 -1.99
CA ARG A 84 -21.19 -11.66 -0.65
C ARG A 84 -20.00 -10.84 -0.12
N ALA A 85 -20.25 -9.57 0.18
CA ALA A 85 -19.21 -8.60 0.51
C ALA A 85 -18.35 -8.99 1.73
N GLY A 86 -18.84 -9.88 2.60
CA GLY A 86 -18.05 -10.43 3.72
C GLY A 86 -17.04 -11.51 3.32
N PHE A 87 -17.14 -12.06 2.10
CA PHE A 87 -16.25 -13.08 1.58
C PHE A 87 -15.16 -12.44 0.72
N CYS A 88 -13.94 -12.43 1.24
CA CYS A 88 -12.81 -11.73 0.67
C CYS A 88 -11.60 -12.64 0.51
N ARG A 89 -10.73 -12.26 -0.41
CA ARG A 89 -9.45 -12.89 -0.76
C ARG A 89 -8.37 -11.83 -0.73
N ILE A 90 -7.14 -12.25 -0.48
CA ILE A 90 -5.98 -11.36 -0.58
C ILE A 90 -5.33 -11.63 -1.93
N GLY A 91 -5.31 -10.60 -2.76
CA GLY A 91 -4.59 -10.59 -4.03
C GLY A 91 -3.38 -9.67 -3.96
N LYS A 92 -2.37 -9.99 -4.75
CA LYS A 92 -1.28 -9.07 -5.09
C LYS A 92 -1.45 -8.65 -6.54
N TYR A 93 -1.32 -7.36 -6.82
CA TYR A 93 -1.33 -6.84 -8.18
C TYR A 93 0.01 -6.20 -8.49
N SER A 94 0.74 -6.75 -9.45
CA SER A 94 1.99 -6.15 -9.95
C SER A 94 1.65 -5.11 -11.01
N ILE A 95 1.99 -3.85 -10.74
CA ILE A 95 1.67 -2.71 -11.61
C ILE A 95 2.43 -2.83 -12.93
N SER A 96 3.75 -3.06 -12.86
CA SER A 96 4.62 -3.20 -14.04
C SER A 96 4.20 -4.36 -14.95
N ARG A 97 3.71 -5.46 -14.38
CA ARG A 97 3.30 -6.66 -15.13
C ARG A 97 1.82 -6.69 -15.48
N ASN A 98 1.02 -5.76 -14.97
CA ASN A 98 -0.44 -5.78 -15.07
C ASN A 98 -1.02 -7.17 -14.71
N HIS A 99 -0.53 -7.75 -13.61
CA HIS A 99 -0.76 -9.16 -13.27
C HIS A 99 -1.29 -9.31 -11.84
N TRP A 100 -2.24 -10.23 -11.67
CA TRP A 100 -2.79 -10.61 -10.36
C TRP A 100 -2.24 -11.95 -9.89
N ASP A 101 -1.75 -11.98 -8.66
CA ASP A 101 -1.38 -13.19 -7.92
C ASP A 101 -2.31 -13.33 -6.70
N ILE A 102 -3.24 -14.27 -6.71
CA ILE A 102 -4.11 -14.55 -5.54
C ILE A 102 -3.38 -15.48 -4.58
N LEU A 103 -3.34 -15.13 -3.29
CA LEU A 103 -2.66 -15.96 -2.30
C LEU A 103 -3.41 -17.29 -2.07
N PRO A 104 -2.69 -18.42 -1.91
CA PRO A 104 -3.25 -19.77 -1.90
C PRO A 104 -3.86 -20.14 -0.54
N PHE A 105 -4.89 -19.41 -0.12
CA PHE A 105 -5.52 -19.63 1.18
C PHE A 105 -6.70 -20.60 1.13
N ASP A 106 -7.14 -21.03 2.32
CA ASP A 106 -8.27 -21.92 2.53
C ASP A 106 -9.56 -21.33 1.94
N GLU A 107 -10.27 -22.14 1.15
CA GLU A 107 -11.50 -21.76 0.48
C GLU A 107 -12.64 -21.49 1.46
N ASN A 108 -12.66 -22.15 2.62
CA ASN A 108 -13.70 -22.07 3.64
C ASN A 108 -13.46 -20.96 4.66
N ARG A 109 -12.64 -19.96 4.30
CA ARG A 109 -12.35 -18.81 5.14
C ARG A 109 -12.40 -17.55 4.31
N THR A 110 -12.45 -16.41 5.00
CA THR A 110 -12.36 -15.08 4.41
C THR A 110 -11.16 -14.35 4.99
N TYR A 111 -10.70 -13.32 4.28
CA TYR A 111 -9.44 -12.65 4.55
C TYR A 111 -9.61 -11.15 4.33
N TRP A 112 -9.40 -10.38 5.39
CA TRP A 112 -9.64 -8.94 5.40
C TRP A 112 -8.40 -8.14 5.74
N GLU A 113 -8.38 -6.92 5.21
CA GLU A 113 -7.47 -5.84 5.63
C GLU A 113 -5.99 -6.25 5.68
N PRO A 114 -5.45 -6.81 4.57
CA PRO A 114 -4.07 -7.26 4.54
C PRO A 114 -3.10 -6.08 4.54
N ILE A 115 -2.03 -6.17 5.34
CA ILE A 115 -0.96 -5.18 5.38
C ILE A 115 0.41 -5.84 5.38
N TYR A 116 1.36 -5.27 4.64
CA TYR A 116 2.76 -5.71 4.67
C TYR A 116 3.46 -5.23 5.95
N SER A 117 4.35 -6.07 6.47
CA SER A 117 5.42 -5.61 7.35
C SER A 117 6.37 -4.71 6.57
N ARG A 118 7.04 -3.80 7.28
CA ARG A 118 7.94 -2.81 6.66
C ARG A 118 9.08 -3.44 5.85
N ASP A 119 9.58 -4.60 6.29
CA ASP A 119 10.63 -5.38 5.63
C ASP A 119 10.10 -6.29 4.52
N GLY A 120 8.77 -6.30 4.30
CA GLY A 120 8.12 -7.15 3.31
C GLY A 120 8.13 -8.64 3.63
N GLN A 121 8.64 -9.06 4.79
CA GLN A 121 8.77 -10.49 5.12
C GLN A 121 7.45 -11.11 5.56
N TRP A 122 6.47 -10.29 5.93
CA TRP A 122 5.18 -10.74 6.45
C TRP A 122 4.03 -9.93 5.87
N ILE A 123 2.88 -10.58 5.76
CA ILE A 123 1.58 -9.97 5.59
C ILE A 123 0.77 -10.29 6.84
N VAL A 124 0.14 -9.30 7.45
CA VAL A 124 -0.80 -9.47 8.57
C VAL A 124 -2.21 -9.20 8.06
N TYR A 125 -3.17 -10.01 8.48
CA TYR A 125 -4.56 -9.92 8.06
C TYR A 125 -5.50 -10.58 9.08
N SER A 126 -6.77 -10.20 9.02
CA SER A 126 -7.83 -10.82 9.81
C SER A 126 -8.53 -11.90 9.01
N SER A 127 -8.87 -13.03 9.63
CA SER A 127 -9.56 -14.14 8.97
C SER A 127 -10.57 -14.81 9.88
N ALA A 128 -11.74 -15.07 9.32
CA ALA A 128 -12.81 -15.86 9.93
C ALA A 128 -13.13 -17.10 9.08
N PRO A 129 -13.65 -18.17 9.69
CA PRO A 129 -14.28 -19.25 8.94
C PRO A 129 -15.55 -18.77 8.23
N CYS A 130 -15.84 -19.43 7.12
CA CYS A 130 -17.06 -19.26 6.36
C CYS A 130 -17.79 -20.60 6.28
N GLN A 131 -19.11 -20.53 6.36
CA GLN A 131 -20.00 -21.66 6.16
C GLN A 131 -20.33 -21.81 4.67
N ALA A 132 -21.21 -22.77 4.37
CA ALA A 132 -21.79 -22.91 3.04
C ALA A 132 -22.33 -21.56 2.52
N GLU A 133 -22.27 -21.37 1.21
CA GLU A 133 -22.74 -20.14 0.53
C GLU A 133 -21.94 -18.86 0.85
N MET A 134 -20.70 -18.99 1.34
CA MET A 134 -19.78 -17.88 1.60
C MET A 134 -20.28 -16.92 2.69
N LEU A 135 -21.02 -17.44 3.67
CA LEU A 135 -21.43 -16.70 4.86
C LEU A 135 -20.34 -16.82 5.93
N CYS A 136 -19.69 -15.71 6.28
CA CYS A 136 -18.54 -15.71 7.19
C CYS A 136 -18.89 -15.08 8.54
N ASP A 137 -18.46 -15.72 9.63
CA ASP A 137 -18.72 -15.24 10.98
C ASP A 137 -17.61 -14.31 11.45
N SER A 138 -17.81 -13.00 11.33
CA SER A 138 -16.83 -12.00 11.76
C SER A 138 -16.53 -12.06 13.27
N ASN A 139 -17.40 -12.66 14.09
CA ASN A 139 -17.14 -12.80 15.53
C ASN A 139 -16.06 -13.86 15.81
N GLU A 140 -15.85 -14.79 14.88
CA GLU A 140 -14.78 -15.78 14.94
C GLU A 140 -13.50 -15.31 14.22
N SER A 141 -13.42 -14.02 13.88
CA SER A 141 -12.23 -13.44 13.25
C SER A 141 -11.03 -13.49 14.19
N LYS A 142 -9.90 -13.96 13.66
CA LYS A 142 -8.61 -13.99 14.34
C LYS A 142 -7.55 -13.30 13.50
N LEU A 143 -6.49 -12.83 14.15
CA LEU A 143 -5.37 -12.16 13.48
C LEU A 143 -4.29 -13.18 13.12
N PHE A 144 -3.88 -13.19 11.85
CA PHE A 144 -2.85 -14.06 11.32
C PHE A 144 -1.71 -13.26 10.70
N ARG A 145 -0.56 -13.91 10.57
CA ARG A 145 0.52 -13.47 9.70
C ARG A 145 0.88 -14.57 8.72
N THR A 146 1.33 -14.19 7.53
CA THR A 146 1.81 -15.12 6.51
C THR A 146 3.01 -14.57 5.77
N THR A 147 3.82 -15.46 5.19
CA THR A 147 4.82 -15.08 4.19
C THR A 147 4.18 -14.44 2.95
N PRO A 148 4.89 -13.61 2.16
CA PRO A 148 4.33 -12.87 1.03
C PRO A 148 3.80 -13.70 -0.14
N ASP A 149 4.14 -14.99 -0.16
CA ASP A 149 3.67 -16.01 -1.10
C ASP A 149 2.49 -16.82 -0.55
N GLY A 150 2.10 -16.60 0.72
CA GLY A 150 1.04 -17.34 1.39
C GLY A 150 1.41 -18.74 1.88
N SER A 151 2.67 -19.17 1.71
CA SER A 151 3.07 -20.57 1.96
C SER A 151 3.14 -20.94 3.44
N LYS A 152 3.39 -19.97 4.32
CA LYS A 152 3.48 -20.18 5.77
C LYS A 152 2.59 -19.20 6.52
N THR A 153 1.55 -19.72 7.16
CA THR A 153 0.60 -18.96 7.98
C THR A 153 0.75 -19.28 9.47
N GLU A 154 0.70 -18.26 10.32
CA GLU A 154 0.78 -18.38 11.77
C GLU A 154 -0.30 -17.52 12.44
N LEU A 155 -0.91 -18.04 13.51
CA LEU A 155 -1.82 -17.26 14.36
C LEU A 155 -1.01 -16.23 15.16
N VAL A 156 -1.43 -14.97 15.12
CA VAL A 156 -0.83 -13.88 15.90
C VAL A 156 -1.61 -13.66 17.19
N ALA A 157 -2.94 -13.59 17.10
CA ALA A 157 -3.81 -13.36 18.27
C ALA A 157 -5.25 -13.84 18.02
N GLU A 158 -5.90 -14.30 19.09
CA GLU A 158 -7.33 -14.61 19.11
C GLU A 158 -8.16 -13.36 19.39
N THR A 159 -8.11 -12.41 18.47
CA THR A 159 -8.84 -11.15 18.59
C THR A 159 -9.37 -10.71 17.24
N VAL A 160 -10.51 -10.02 17.28
CA VAL A 160 -11.05 -9.30 16.13
C VAL A 160 -10.23 -8.02 15.97
N ALA A 161 -9.30 -8.04 15.03
CA ALA A 161 -8.50 -6.87 14.68
C ALA A 161 -9.04 -6.25 13.40
N SER A 162 -9.72 -5.12 13.53
CA SER A 162 -10.01 -4.26 12.38
C SER A 162 -8.85 -3.28 12.19
N HIS A 163 -8.38 -3.14 10.96
CA HIS A 163 -7.29 -2.27 10.51
C HIS A 163 -5.96 -2.58 11.22
N PRO A 164 -5.44 -3.82 11.10
CA PRO A 164 -4.14 -4.14 11.69
C PRO A 164 -3.06 -3.22 11.13
N SER A 165 -2.14 -2.80 12.01
CA SER A 165 -1.00 -1.98 11.61
C SER A 165 0.25 -2.36 12.39
N PHE A 166 1.40 -2.16 11.74
CA PHE A 166 2.69 -2.27 12.40
C PHE A 166 3.03 -0.94 13.07
N SER A 167 3.66 -1.00 14.24
CA SER A 167 4.21 0.21 14.85
C SER A 167 5.29 0.80 13.93
N THR A 168 5.26 2.12 13.77
CA THR A 168 6.37 2.82 13.12
C THR A 168 7.61 2.58 13.97
N ALA A 169 8.75 2.24 13.34
CA ALA A 169 10.02 2.11 14.04
C ALA A 169 10.23 3.38 14.89
N ARG A 170 10.42 3.19 16.20
CA ARG A 170 10.67 4.30 17.12
C ARG A 170 11.89 5.04 16.59
N ASN A 171 11.74 6.31 16.21
CA ASN A 171 12.87 7.15 15.83
C ASN A 171 13.76 7.31 17.05
N SER A 172 14.71 6.38 17.24
CA SER A 172 15.75 6.44 18.27
C SER A 172 16.80 7.53 17.97
N SER A 173 16.43 8.55 17.20
CA SER A 173 17.21 9.74 16.94
C SER A 173 17.00 10.83 18.00
N THR A 174 16.21 10.58 19.05
CA THR A 174 16.25 11.40 20.26
C THR A 174 17.61 11.18 20.90
N GLY A 175 18.56 12.02 20.47
CA GLY A 175 19.94 11.96 20.87
C GLY A 175 20.07 11.75 22.36
N ALA A 176 20.91 10.79 22.71
CA ALA A 176 21.78 10.96 23.87
C ALA A 176 22.55 12.26 23.65
N ARG A 177 21.93 13.39 23.99
CA ARG A 177 22.62 14.63 24.29
C ARG A 177 23.45 14.28 25.51
N ARG A 178 24.66 13.75 25.29
CA ARG A 178 25.70 13.70 26.32
C ARG A 178 25.73 15.11 26.88
N LEU A 179 25.24 15.28 28.10
CA LEU A 179 25.61 16.41 28.93
C LEU A 179 27.13 16.29 29.05
N SER A 180 27.82 17.02 28.16
CA SER A 180 29.22 17.32 28.33
C SER A 180 29.29 18.17 29.60
N SER A 181 29.53 17.51 30.73
CA SER A 181 30.08 18.15 31.91
C SER A 181 31.51 18.54 31.56
N ASP A 182 31.66 19.68 30.89
CA ASP A 182 32.95 20.32 30.74
C ASP A 182 33.21 21.11 32.03
N PRO A 183 34.13 20.67 32.91
CA PRO A 183 34.40 21.31 34.19
C PRO A 183 35.53 22.34 34.08
N THR A 184 35.75 22.95 32.91
CA THR A 184 36.81 23.92 32.70
C THR A 184 36.30 25.35 32.50
N ASN A 185 35.70 25.93 33.54
CA ASN A 185 35.69 27.40 33.66
C ASN A 185 35.95 27.84 35.11
N PRO A 186 37.22 28.08 35.49
CA PRO A 186 37.59 28.61 36.78
C PRO A 186 37.88 30.11 36.68
N SER A 187 36.89 30.97 36.42
CA SER A 187 37.10 32.44 36.48
C SER A 187 35.79 33.23 36.43
N SER A 188 35.18 33.46 37.60
CA SER A 188 34.41 34.67 37.90
C SER A 188 34.17 34.69 39.41
N LEU A 189 35.11 35.25 40.19
CA LEU A 189 35.11 36.65 40.67
C LEU A 189 34.00 36.87 41.71
N LEU A 190 34.33 36.97 43.00
CA LEU A 190 34.71 38.22 43.68
C LEU A 190 33.70 39.35 43.44
N ALA A 191 32.73 39.47 44.35
CA ALA A 191 32.25 40.70 44.97
C ALA A 191 31.30 40.33 46.12
#